data_AF-A0A1G3ZDK4-F1
#
_entry.id   AF-A0A1G3ZDK4-F1
#
_cell.length_a   1.000
_cell.length_b   1.000
_cell.length_c   1.000
_cell.angle_alpha   90.00
_cell.angle_beta   90.00
_cell.angle_gamma   90.00
#
_symmetry.space_group_name_H-M   'P 1'
#
loop_
_entity.id
_entity.type
_entity.pdbx_description
1 polymer ?
#
loop_
_entity_poly.entity_id
_entity_poly.type
_entity_poly.pdbx_seq_one_letter_code
_entity_poly.pdbx_strand_id
1 'polypeptide(L)'
;MSQLSLSNFSENLPVSGTIAITQAAAGCGLGLLIADKMSSQARRRTSMFLLAAGVVIVVPIIASFVSRVRNRPHSKSRALRQLESIRGDIGFSDSESIV
;
A
#
# COMPACT_ATOMS: atom_id res chain seq x y z
N MET A 1 7.32 -13.98 -18.92
CA MET A 1 5.91 -13.66 -19.26
C MET A 1 5.26 -12.97 -18.06
N SER A 2 5.20 -11.65 -18.07
CA SER A 2 4.83 -10.77 -16.93
C SER A 2 3.42 -10.16 -17.08
N GLN A 3 2.54 -10.82 -17.82
CA GLN A 3 1.22 -10.32 -18.25
C GLN A 3 0.06 -10.62 -17.27
N LEU A 4 0.32 -11.12 -16.06
CA LEU A 4 -0.74 -11.65 -15.17
C LEU A 4 -1.22 -10.70 -14.06
N SER A 5 -0.62 -9.52 -13.88
CA SER A 5 -0.99 -8.62 -12.76
C SER A 5 -1.81 -7.38 -13.17
N LEU A 6 -1.83 -7.00 -14.46
CA LEU A 6 -2.53 -5.80 -14.91
C LEU A 6 -4.02 -6.07 -15.22
N SER A 7 -4.34 -7.26 -15.75
CA SER A 7 -5.72 -7.67 -16.08
C SER A 7 -6.59 -7.82 -14.83
N ASN A 8 -6.11 -8.53 -13.80
CA ASN A 8 -6.81 -8.67 -12.52
C ASN A 8 -7.00 -7.34 -11.78
N PHE A 9 -6.01 -6.43 -11.86
CA PHE A 9 -6.15 -5.10 -11.28
C PHE A 9 -7.21 -4.29 -12.04
N SER A 10 -7.18 -4.31 -13.38
CA SER A 10 -8.15 -3.61 -14.23
C SER A 10 -9.57 -4.16 -14.13
N GLU A 11 -9.75 -5.44 -13.80
CA GLU A 11 -11.07 -6.07 -13.65
C GLU A 11 -11.70 -5.80 -12.27
N ASN A 12 -10.87 -5.66 -11.22
CA ASN A 12 -11.31 -5.36 -9.85
C ASN A 12 -11.32 -3.85 -9.52
N LEU A 13 -10.58 -3.03 -10.28
CA LEU A 13 -10.56 -1.57 -10.20
C LEU A 13 -11.93 -0.90 -10.40
N PRO A 14 -12.75 -1.26 -11.40
CA PRO A 14 -14.03 -0.58 -11.62
C PRO A 14 -15.01 -0.86 -10.49
N VAL A 15 -15.06 -2.10 -9.98
CA VAL A 15 -15.97 -2.47 -8.89
C VAL A 15 -15.48 -1.94 -7.54
N SER A 16 -14.21 -2.17 -7.20
CA SER A 16 -13.65 -1.64 -5.94
C SER A 16 -13.52 -0.13 -5.93
N GLY A 17 -13.23 0.48 -7.10
CA GLY A 17 -13.11 1.92 -7.25
C GLY A 17 -14.45 2.64 -7.13
N THR A 18 -15.51 2.13 -7.76
CA THR A 18 -16.86 2.71 -7.62
C THR A 18 -17.41 2.56 -6.20
N ILE A 19 -17.18 1.42 -5.55
CA ILE A 19 -17.54 1.22 -4.13
C ILE A 19 -16.75 2.18 -3.24
N ALA A 20 -15.44 2.31 -3.45
CA ALA A 20 -14.59 3.21 -2.67
C ALA A 20 -15.01 4.68 -2.84
N ILE A 21 -15.32 5.11 -4.07
CA ILE A 21 -15.81 6.47 -4.35
C ILE A 21 -17.15 6.72 -3.68
N THR A 22 -18.08 5.77 -3.78
CA THR A 22 -19.42 5.90 -3.16
C THR A 22 -19.32 5.96 -1.63
N GLN A 23 -18.50 5.11 -1.03
CA GLN A 23 -18.27 5.08 0.41
C GLN A 23 -17.56 6.36 0.89
N ALA A 24 -16.60 6.88 0.12
CA ALA A 24 -15.95 8.16 0.39
C ALA A 24 -16.93 9.33 0.27
N ALA A 25 -17.76 9.35 -0.77
CA ALA A 25 -18.78 10.38 -0.99
C ALA A 25 -19.84 10.38 0.13
N ALA A 26 -20.30 9.20 0.55
CA ALA A 26 -21.22 9.05 1.67
C ALA A 26 -20.61 9.55 2.99
N GLY A 27 -19.35 9.20 3.26
CA GLY A 27 -18.62 9.68 4.44
C GLY A 27 -18.42 11.20 4.43
N CYS A 28 -18.03 11.77 3.29
CA CYS A 28 -17.90 13.22 3.12
C CYS A 28 -19.23 13.95 3.29
N GLY A 29 -20.31 13.45 2.71
CA GLY A 29 -21.64 14.04 2.85
C GLY A 29 -22.11 14.08 4.31
N LEU A 30 -21.96 12.97 5.04
CA LEU A 30 -22.27 12.91 6.47
C LEU A 30 -21.37 13.87 7.27
N GLY A 31 -20.07 13.89 6.99
CA GLY A 31 -19.11 14.78 7.64
C GLY A 31 -19.46 16.26 7.44
N LEU A 32 -19.86 16.65 6.22
CA LEU A 32 -20.26 18.03 5.92
C LEU A 32 -21.58 18.41 6.62
N LEU A 33 -22.55 17.49 6.67
CA LEU A 33 -23.83 17.72 7.36
C LEU A 33 -23.64 17.94 8.86
N ILE A 34 -22.78 17.14 9.48
CA ILE A 34 -22.39 17.29 10.89
C ILE A 34 -21.61 18.59 11.11
N ALA A 35 -20.76 18.99 10.17
CA ALA A 35 -20.03 20.25 10.25
C ALA A 35 -20.95 21.47 10.15
N ASP A 36 -21.99 21.41 9.31
CA ASP A 36 -22.97 22.49 9.14
C ASP A 36 -23.89 22.64 10.36
N LYS A 37 -24.22 21.53 11.04
CA LYS A 37 -25.05 21.55 12.25
C LYS A 37 -24.35 22.12 13.50
N MET A 38 -23.11 22.57 13.39
CA MET A 38 -22.26 22.92 14.52
C MET A 38 -22.16 24.43 14.72
N SER A 39 -22.77 24.94 15.80
CA SER A 39 -22.80 26.38 16.12
C SER A 39 -21.41 26.95 16.42
N SER A 40 -21.23 28.28 16.28
CA SER A 40 -19.93 28.98 16.31
C SER A 40 -19.09 28.72 17.58
N GLN A 41 -19.72 28.45 18.73
CA GLN A 41 -19.03 28.08 19.97
C GLN A 41 -18.59 26.60 20.01
N ALA A 42 -19.42 25.68 19.51
CA ALA A 42 -19.06 24.27 19.44
C ALA A 42 -17.92 24.05 18.44
N ARG A 43 -17.97 24.77 17.30
CA ARG A 43 -17.04 24.68 16.18
C ARG A 43 -15.56 24.81 16.56
N ARG A 44 -15.24 25.58 17.60
CA ARG A 44 -13.84 25.81 18.01
C ARG A 44 -13.25 24.66 18.85
N ARG A 45 -14.07 23.92 19.59
CA ARG A 45 -13.63 22.78 20.40
C ARG A 45 -13.70 21.48 19.61
N THR A 46 -14.81 21.26 18.92
CA THR A 46 -15.05 20.04 18.14
C THR A 46 -14.17 19.94 16.91
N SER A 47 -13.76 21.06 16.28
CA SER A 47 -12.81 21.02 15.16
C SER A 47 -11.47 20.40 15.57
N MET A 48 -10.97 20.75 16.76
CA MET A 48 -9.71 20.20 17.27
C MET A 48 -9.84 18.71 17.59
N PHE A 49 -10.98 18.29 18.16
CA PHE A 49 -11.28 16.88 18.39
C PHE A 49 -11.49 16.09 17.10
N LEU A 50 -12.20 16.62 16.10
CA LEU A 50 -12.40 15.98 14.80
C LEU A 50 -11.08 15.82 14.06
N LEU A 51 -10.22 16.83 14.12
CA LEU A 51 -8.90 16.79 13.49
C LEU A 51 -8.01 15.75 14.18
N ALA A 52 -7.97 15.77 15.51
CA ALA A 52 -7.24 14.77 16.28
C ALA A 52 -7.74 13.34 16.01
N ALA A 53 -9.07 13.13 16.03
CA ALA A 53 -9.67 11.83 15.74
C ALA A 53 -9.38 11.37 14.30
N GLY A 54 -9.49 12.28 13.32
CA GLY A 54 -9.16 11.98 11.93
C GLY A 54 -7.70 11.57 11.75
N VAL A 55 -6.77 12.27 12.40
CA VAL A 55 -5.35 11.90 12.37
C VAL A 55 -5.13 10.51 12.96
N VAL A 56 -5.72 10.21 14.12
CA VAL A 56 -5.59 8.90 14.80
C VAL A 56 -6.08 7.75 13.91
N ILE A 57 -7.21 7.93 13.21
CA ILE A 57 -7.79 6.91 12.32
C ILE A 57 -6.90 6.67 11.08
N VAL A 58 -6.18 7.68 10.61
CA VAL A 58 -5.35 7.60 9.39
C VAL A 58 -3.95 7.02 9.65
N VAL A 59 -3.50 6.98 10.91
CA VAL A 59 -2.20 6.38 11.33
C VAL A 59 -1.92 5.01 10.70
N PRO A 60 -2.79 3.98 10.80
CA PRO A 60 -2.51 2.66 10.23
C PRO A 60 -2.38 2.67 8.70
N ILE A 61 -3.12 3.55 8.01
CA ILE A 61 -3.06 3.68 6.55
C ILE A 61 -1.70 4.23 6.13
N ILE A 62 -1.25 5.29 6.81
CA ILE A 62 0.07 5.89 6.57
C ILE A 62 1.17 4.87 6.91
N ALA A 63 1.08 4.17 8.04
CA ALA A 63 2.06 3.17 8.45
C ALA A 63 2.15 2.00 7.44
N SER A 64 1.01 1.54 6.93
CA SER A 64 0.95 0.52 5.88
C SER A 64 1.58 1.03 4.57
N PHE A 65 1.29 2.27 4.18
CA PHE A 65 1.86 2.87 2.98
C PHE A 65 3.38 3.04 3.09
N VAL A 66 3.87 3.59 4.20
CA VAL A 66 5.29 3.77 4.48
C VAL A 66 6.01 2.42 4.55
N SER A 67 5.43 1.43 5.22
CA SER A 67 6.02 0.08 5.28
C SER A 67 6.09 -0.56 3.90
N ARG A 68 5.07 -0.39 3.04
CA ARG A 68 5.08 -0.90 1.66
C ARG A 68 6.08 -0.16 0.76
N VAL A 69 6.28 1.14 0.95
CA VAL A 69 7.29 1.92 0.23
C VAL A 69 8.70 1.55 0.70
N ARG A 70 8.92 1.39 2.01
CA ARG A 70 10.23 1.03 2.57
C ARG A 70 10.61 -0.42 2.31
N ASN A 71 9.64 -1.34 2.40
CA ASN A 71 9.82 -2.76 2.08
C ASN A 71 9.61 -3.05 0.59
N ARG A 72 9.50 -2.03 -0.28
CA ARG A 72 9.38 -2.25 -1.72
C ARG A 72 10.64 -3.00 -2.14
N PRO A 73 10.53 -4.29 -2.51
CA PRO A 73 11.71 -5.10 -2.77
C PRO A 73 12.25 -4.61 -4.11
N HIS A 74 13.19 -3.66 -4.07
CA HIS A 74 13.93 -3.18 -5.23
C HIS A 74 14.94 -4.24 -5.65
N SER A 75 14.45 -5.45 -5.87
CA SER A 75 15.21 -6.68 -5.83
C SER A 75 15.58 -7.14 -7.23
N LYS A 76 16.11 -6.22 -8.03
CA LYS A 76 17.06 -6.64 -9.07
C LYS A 76 18.27 -7.34 -8.40
N SER A 77 18.67 -6.87 -7.22
CA SER A 77 19.81 -7.41 -6.48
C SER A 77 19.59 -8.79 -5.84
N ARG A 78 18.40 -9.14 -5.30
CA ARG A 78 18.20 -10.52 -4.77
C ARG A 78 17.92 -11.53 -5.88
N ALA A 79 17.33 -11.12 -7.01
CA ALA A 79 17.17 -12.01 -8.16
C ALA A 79 18.54 -12.46 -8.70
N LEU A 80 19.52 -11.55 -8.74
CA LEU A 80 20.90 -11.89 -9.11
C LEU A 80 21.57 -12.82 -8.09
N ARG A 81 21.38 -12.58 -6.78
CA ARG A 81 21.91 -13.49 -5.74
C ARG A 81 21.31 -14.90 -5.81
N GLN A 82 20.04 -15.01 -6.24
CA GLN A 82 19.40 -16.30 -6.42
C GLN A 82 19.96 -17.05 -7.64
N LEU A 83 20.23 -16.33 -8.75
CA LEU A 83 20.91 -16.89 -9.92
C LEU A 83 22.37 -17.27 -9.63
N GLU A 84 23.08 -16.50 -8.80
CA GLU A 84 24.42 -16.82 -8.32
C GLU A 84 24.41 -18.10 -7.47
N SER A 85 23.42 -18.26 -6.59
CA SER A 85 23.30 -19.51 -5.81
C SER A 85 23.04 -20.72 -6.68
N ILE A 86 22.23 -20.59 -7.74
CA ILE A 86 22.01 -21.68 -8.70
C ILE A 86 23.32 -21.98 -9.44
N ARG A 87 24.07 -20.95 -9.88
CA ARG A 87 25.36 -21.11 -10.55
C ARG A 87 26.44 -21.74 -9.67
N GLY A 88 26.45 -21.45 -8.37
CA GLY A 88 27.39 -22.05 -7.42
C GLY A 88 27.04 -23.48 -7.04
N ASP A 89 25.76 -23.86 -7.09
CA ASP A 89 25.26 -25.20 -6.76
C ASP A 89 25.39 -26.20 -7.93
N ILE A 90 25.32 -25.72 -9.18
CA ILE A 90 25.71 -26.52 -10.35
C ILE A 90 27.23 -26.53 -10.52
N GLY A 91 27.90 -27.28 -9.65
CA GLY A 91 29.33 -27.54 -9.70
C GLY A 91 29.78 -28.07 -11.06
N PHE A 92 30.38 -27.20 -11.87
CA PHE A 92 31.55 -27.56 -12.66
C PHE A 92 32.74 -27.54 -11.72
N SER A 93 32.86 -28.60 -10.93
CA SER A 93 34.11 -28.96 -10.29
C SER A 93 35.08 -29.31 -11.39
N ASP A 94 35.86 -28.32 -11.85
CA ASP A 94 37.15 -28.55 -12.51
C ASP A 94 38.03 -29.30 -11.51
N SER A 95 37.79 -30.60 -11.42
CA SER A 95 38.76 -31.57 -10.92
C SER A 95 39.69 -31.88 -12.07
N GLU A 96 40.53 -30.89 -12.35
CA GLU A 96 41.88 -31.15 -12.80
C GLU A 96 42.55 -32.02 -11.74
N SER A 97 42.60 -33.33 -11.98
CA SER A 97 43.71 -34.15 -11.52
C SER A 97 43.92 -35.27 -12.54
N ILE A 98 44.74 -34.93 -13.53
CA ILE A 98 45.59 -35.87 -14.24
C ILE A 98 46.44 -36.58 -13.18
N VAL A 99 46.20 -37.87 -12.92
CA VAL A 99 47.22 -38.91 -12.62
C VAL A 99 46.66 -40.26 -13.03
#